data_AF-A0A3C0VFW7-F1
#
_entry.id   AF-A0A3C0VFW7-F1
#
_cell.length_a   1.000
_cell.length_b   1.000
_cell.length_c   1.000
_cell.angle_alpha   90.00
_cell.angle_beta   90.00
_cell.angle_gamma   90.00
#
_symmetry.space_group_name_H-M   'P 1'
#
loop_
_entity.id
_entity.type
_entity.pdbx_description
1 polymer ?
#
loop_
_entity_poly.entity_id
_entity_poly.type
_entity_poly.pdbx_seq_one_letter_code
_entity_poly.pdbx_strand_id
1 'polypeptide(L)'
;MASPRAISATSAPAWAALLLFAGLAHAGDAPNLVANGSFEREGRAPGTPEAWAAAGGRSVEQALLLDTGPDGGKCAKLVVSAFAGDTPDAHAMVCQVGTVGVRAGQWYCLRFQARGEGIRTGSVEVALSDMRGWENAGLADAFPVTRQWE
;
A
#
# COMPACT_ATOMS: atom_id res chain seq x y z
N MET A 1 30.97 80.16 29.10
CA MET A 1 30.26 79.17 28.26
C MET A 1 30.92 77.82 28.47
N ALA A 2 30.12 76.82 28.83
CA ALA A 2 30.49 75.69 29.67
C ALA A 2 31.21 74.53 28.94
N SER A 3 32.17 73.92 29.65
CA SER A 3 32.64 72.52 29.53
C SER A 3 31.51 71.55 30.00
N PRO A 4 31.51 70.20 29.83
CA PRO A 4 32.66 69.27 29.76
C PRO A 4 32.45 67.97 28.92
N ARG A 5 33.35 67.01 29.16
CA ARG A 5 33.52 65.61 28.70
C ARG A 5 32.33 64.63 28.84
N ALA A 6 32.52 63.48 28.16
CA ALA A 6 32.00 62.11 28.38
C ALA A 6 30.56 61.85 27.87
N ILE A 7 30.24 60.70 27.25
CA ILE A 7 30.06 59.39 27.89
C ILE A 7 30.11 58.28 26.82
N SER A 8 30.74 57.15 27.17
CA SER A 8 30.69 55.87 26.45
C SER A 8 29.31 55.22 26.62
N ALA A 9 28.69 54.70 25.55
CA ALA A 9 27.48 53.88 25.66
C ALA A 9 27.54 52.70 24.69
N THR A 10 27.75 51.53 25.28
CA THR A 10 27.56 50.19 24.74
C THR A 10 26.15 50.00 24.17
N SER A 11 26.00 49.37 23.02
CA SER A 11 24.72 48.75 22.64
C SER A 11 24.95 47.46 21.83
N ALA A 12 24.76 46.32 22.49
CA ALA A 12 24.50 45.05 21.83
C ALA A 12 23.02 44.99 21.40
N PRO A 13 22.72 44.43 20.23
CA PRO A 13 21.48 43.68 20.03
C PRO A 13 21.78 42.38 19.27
N ALA A 14 20.95 41.35 19.25
CA ALA A 14 19.81 40.91 20.04
C ALA A 14 19.66 39.45 19.57
N TRP A 15 19.42 38.55 20.51
CA TRP A 15 19.35 37.12 20.25
C TRP A 15 18.18 36.80 19.32
N ALA A 16 18.45 36.35 18.10
CA ALA A 16 17.44 35.72 17.26
C ALA A 16 17.44 34.20 17.54
N ALA A 17 16.72 33.80 18.58
CA ALA A 17 16.35 32.40 18.77
C ALA A 17 15.30 32.04 17.70
N LEU A 18 15.76 31.42 16.62
CA LEU A 18 14.88 30.85 15.60
C LEU A 18 14.22 29.60 16.18
N LEU A 19 13.01 29.75 16.73
CA LEU A 19 12.17 28.64 17.16
C LEU A 19 11.68 27.89 15.91
N LEU A 20 12.42 26.85 15.50
CA LEU A 20 11.91 25.82 14.61
C LEU A 20 10.76 25.09 15.33
N PHE A 21 9.53 25.47 15.01
CA PHE A 21 8.38 24.61 15.25
C PHE A 21 8.48 23.41 14.32
N ALA A 22 9.25 22.40 14.74
CA ALA A 22 9.11 21.05 14.23
C ALA A 22 7.75 20.55 14.73
N GLY A 23 6.70 20.76 13.93
CA GLY A 23 5.43 20.12 14.13
C GLY A 23 5.67 18.61 14.08
N LEU A 24 5.68 17.97 15.24
CA LEU A 24 5.49 16.53 15.34
C LEU A 24 4.07 16.27 14.83
N ALA A 25 3.94 16.06 13.52
CA ALA A 25 2.77 15.45 12.95
C ALA A 25 2.66 14.07 13.59
N HIS A 26 1.83 13.97 14.62
CA HIS A 26 1.40 12.70 15.15
C HIS A 26 0.62 12.06 13.98
N ALA A 27 1.29 11.18 13.23
CA ALA A 27 0.60 10.25 12.35
C ALA A 27 -0.19 9.32 13.28
N GLY A 28 -1.35 9.79 13.74
CA GLY A 28 -2.36 8.91 14.31
C GLY A 28 -2.62 7.81 13.29
N ASP A 29 -2.79 6.59 13.78
CA ASP A 29 -2.95 5.40 12.95
C ASP A 29 -4.16 5.63 12.03
N ALA A 30 -3.87 6.00 10.78
CA ALA A 30 -4.91 6.25 9.80
C ALA A 30 -5.63 4.91 9.56
N PRO A 31 -6.96 4.89 9.50
CA PRO A 31 -7.68 3.64 9.31
C PRO A 31 -7.20 2.96 8.02
N ASN A 32 -6.87 1.67 8.12
CA ASN A 32 -6.50 0.89 6.95
C ASN A 32 -7.70 0.86 5.98
N LEU A 33 -7.45 1.27 4.74
CA LEU A 33 -8.47 1.34 3.69
C LEU A 33 -8.78 -0.04 3.08
N VAL A 34 -7.89 -1.00 3.26
CA VAL A 34 -8.08 -2.39 2.80
C VAL A 34 -9.00 -3.11 3.78
N ALA A 35 -10.15 -3.58 3.30
CA ALA A 35 -11.03 -4.38 4.12
C ALA A 35 -10.43 -5.79 4.29
N ASN A 36 -10.41 -6.30 5.52
CA ASN A 36 -9.91 -7.65 5.80
C ASN A 36 -8.48 -7.89 5.26
N GLY A 37 -7.59 -6.90 5.39
CA GLY A 37 -6.20 -7.03 4.93
C GLY A 37 -5.36 -8.10 5.64
N SER A 38 -5.83 -8.58 6.80
CA SER A 38 -5.22 -9.72 7.51
C SER A 38 -5.77 -11.08 7.10
N PHE A 39 -6.83 -11.13 6.29
CA PHE A 39 -7.49 -12.36 5.83
C PHE A 39 -8.11 -13.25 6.93
N GLU A 40 -8.20 -12.76 8.17
CA GLU A 40 -8.70 -13.57 9.30
C GLU A 40 -10.20 -13.87 9.20
N ARG A 41 -10.95 -13.01 8.52
CA ARG A 41 -12.39 -13.21 8.32
C ARG A 41 -12.69 -13.97 7.05
N GLU A 42 -13.57 -14.96 7.18
CA GLU A 42 -14.04 -15.77 6.06
C GLU A 42 -15.21 -15.11 5.34
N GLY A 43 -15.23 -15.28 4.03
CA GLY A 43 -16.30 -14.84 3.16
C GLY A 43 -17.51 -15.76 3.22
N ARG A 44 -18.47 -15.49 2.33
CA ARG A 44 -19.72 -16.26 2.25
C ARG A 44 -19.48 -17.72 1.87
N ALA A 45 -18.50 -17.98 1.00
CA ALA A 45 -18.11 -19.33 0.65
C ALA A 45 -17.04 -19.83 1.65
N PRO A 46 -17.21 -21.02 2.25
CA PRO A 46 -16.21 -21.58 3.17
C PRO A 46 -14.81 -21.61 2.54
N GLY A 47 -13.80 -21.21 3.32
CA GLY A 47 -12.42 -21.20 2.85
C GLY A 47 -12.06 -20.06 1.89
N THR A 48 -12.92 -19.05 1.72
CA THR A 48 -12.61 -17.83 0.93
C THR A 48 -12.40 -16.63 1.84
N PRO A 49 -11.51 -15.67 1.51
CA PRO A 49 -11.35 -14.44 2.29
C PRO A 49 -12.53 -13.48 2.12
N GLU A 50 -13.06 -12.94 3.22
CA GLU A 50 -14.10 -11.90 3.19
C GLU A 50 -13.61 -10.65 2.45
N ALA A 51 -14.46 -10.02 1.64
CA ALA A 51 -14.20 -8.76 0.92
C ALA A 51 -13.10 -8.81 -0.16
N TRP A 52 -12.60 -10.00 -0.51
CA TRP A 52 -11.64 -10.21 -1.58
C TRP A 52 -12.22 -11.10 -2.67
N ALA A 53 -11.78 -10.90 -3.91
CA ALA A 53 -12.21 -11.68 -5.05
C ALA A 53 -11.01 -12.06 -5.94
N ALA A 54 -11.14 -13.20 -6.62
CA ALA A 54 -10.33 -13.49 -7.81
C ALA A 54 -10.95 -12.79 -9.03
N ALA A 55 -10.10 -12.22 -9.87
CA ALA A 55 -10.47 -11.69 -11.18
C ALA A 55 -9.43 -12.13 -12.21
N GLY A 56 -9.82 -12.32 -13.47
CA GLY A 56 -8.88 -12.76 -14.49
C GLY A 56 -9.52 -13.04 -15.85
N GLY A 57 -8.66 -13.35 -16.82
CA GLY A 57 -9.07 -13.68 -18.17
C GLY A 57 -9.89 -14.98 -18.23
N ARG A 58 -10.81 -15.07 -19.19
CA ARG A 58 -11.67 -16.26 -19.36
C ARG A 58 -10.91 -17.56 -19.68
N SER A 59 -9.67 -17.42 -20.15
CA SER A 59 -8.75 -18.52 -20.47
C SER A 59 -7.93 -19.01 -19.27
N VAL A 60 -8.15 -18.42 -18.08
CA VAL A 60 -7.40 -18.73 -16.86
C VAL A 60 -8.33 -19.40 -15.85
N GLU A 61 -7.99 -20.61 -15.44
CA GLU A 61 -8.65 -21.29 -14.34
C GLU A 61 -7.95 -20.93 -13.03
N GLN A 62 -8.71 -20.35 -12.10
CA GLN A 62 -8.19 -19.86 -10.84
C GLN A 62 -9.17 -20.04 -9.67
N ALA A 63 -8.62 -20.15 -8.47
CA ALA A 63 -9.35 -20.19 -7.22
C ALA A 63 -8.67 -19.31 -6.17
N LEU A 64 -9.47 -18.51 -5.46
CA LEU A 64 -9.01 -17.74 -4.30
C LEU A 64 -9.43 -18.45 -3.02
N LEU A 65 -8.45 -18.82 -2.20
CA LEU A 65 -8.62 -19.61 -0.99
C LEU A 65 -7.92 -18.94 0.19
N LEU A 66 -8.31 -19.32 1.41
CA LEU A 66 -7.54 -19.07 2.62
C LEU A 66 -6.49 -20.17 2.80
N ASP A 67 -5.28 -19.78 3.22
CA ASP A 67 -4.17 -20.68 3.55
C ASP A 67 -3.42 -20.15 4.80
N THR A 68 -2.42 -20.87 5.28
CA THR A 68 -1.58 -20.45 6.42
C THR A 68 -0.53 -19.41 5.98
N GLY A 69 -0.55 -18.27 6.66
CA GLY A 69 0.40 -17.16 6.51
C GLY A 69 1.72 -17.36 7.28
N PRO A 70 2.65 -16.38 7.22
CA PRO A 70 4.00 -16.50 7.79
C PRO A 70 4.01 -16.79 9.29
N ASP A 71 3.10 -16.19 10.05
CA ASP A 71 3.07 -16.27 11.52
C ASP A 71 2.03 -17.28 12.05
N GLY A 72 1.57 -18.20 11.19
CA GLY A 72 0.49 -19.15 11.52
C GLY A 72 -0.92 -18.57 11.44
N GLY A 73 -1.06 -17.26 11.19
CA GLY A 73 -2.33 -16.62 10.84
C GLY A 73 -2.82 -17.01 9.44
N LYS A 74 -3.86 -16.36 8.93
CA LYS A 74 -4.39 -16.61 7.58
C LYS A 74 -3.70 -15.74 6.52
N CYS A 75 -3.63 -16.25 5.31
CA CYS A 75 -3.33 -15.49 4.10
C CYS A 75 -4.32 -15.82 2.99
N ALA A 76 -4.43 -14.93 2.00
CA ALA A 76 -5.10 -15.25 0.74
C ALA A 76 -4.14 -15.96 -0.22
N LYS A 77 -4.59 -17.05 -0.82
CA LYS A 77 -3.87 -17.82 -1.84
C LYS A 77 -4.66 -17.84 -3.13
N LEU A 78 -4.06 -17.29 -4.18
CA LEU A 78 -4.55 -17.43 -5.54
C LEU A 78 -3.89 -18.65 -6.18
N VAL A 79 -4.69 -19.69 -6.45
CA VAL A 79 -4.25 -20.89 -7.16
C VAL A 79 -4.64 -20.75 -8.61
N VAL A 80 -3.68 -20.88 -9.52
CA VAL A 80 -3.92 -20.92 -10.97
C VAL A 80 -3.67 -22.35 -11.43
N SER A 81 -4.72 -23.07 -11.83
CA SER A 81 -4.64 -24.48 -12.26
C SER A 81 -4.43 -24.64 -13.76
N ALA A 82 -4.90 -23.68 -14.55
CA ALA A 82 -4.68 -23.62 -15.98
C ALA A 82 -4.52 -22.18 -16.44
N PHE A 83 -3.53 -21.94 -17.29
CA PHE A 83 -3.29 -20.65 -17.91
C PHE A 83 -3.20 -20.88 -19.42
N ALA A 84 -4.35 -21.01 -20.06
CA ALA A 84 -4.49 -21.46 -21.44
C ALA A 84 -4.68 -20.27 -22.37
N GLY A 85 -3.69 -19.39 -22.49
CA GLY A 85 -3.79 -18.28 -23.44
C GLY A 85 -2.52 -17.45 -23.51
N ASP A 86 -2.09 -17.16 -24.73
CA ASP A 86 -1.15 -16.09 -25.06
C ASP A 86 -1.94 -14.84 -25.52
N THR A 87 -3.10 -14.63 -24.90
CA THR A 87 -3.97 -13.49 -25.21
C THR A 87 -3.52 -12.29 -24.38
N PRO A 88 -3.59 -11.06 -24.91
CA PRO A 88 -3.21 -9.86 -24.16
C PRO A 88 -3.98 -9.64 -22.86
N ASP A 89 -5.14 -10.31 -22.69
CA ASP A 89 -5.99 -10.27 -21.50
C ASP A 89 -5.81 -11.48 -20.57
N ALA A 90 -4.84 -12.36 -20.82
CA ALA A 90 -4.57 -13.49 -19.93
C ALA A 90 -3.92 -12.99 -18.63
N HIS A 91 -4.69 -12.95 -17.54
CA HIS A 91 -4.22 -12.54 -16.22
C HIS A 91 -5.02 -13.25 -15.12
N ALA A 92 -4.43 -13.31 -13.92
CA ALA A 92 -5.05 -13.76 -12.68
C ALA A 92 -4.71 -12.76 -11.59
N MET A 93 -5.70 -12.33 -10.82
CA MET A 93 -5.57 -11.28 -9.81
C MET A 93 -6.38 -11.60 -8.57
N VAL A 94 -5.86 -11.14 -7.43
CA VAL A 94 -6.63 -10.95 -6.20
C VAL A 94 -6.92 -9.46 -6.04
N CYS A 95 -8.16 -9.07 -5.79
CA CYS A 95 -8.55 -7.67 -5.78
C CYS A 95 -9.68 -7.33 -4.80
N GLN A 96 -9.74 -6.04 -4.42
CA GLN A 96 -10.93 -5.41 -3.82
C GLN A 96 -11.48 -4.36 -4.78
N VAL A 97 -12.71 -4.56 -5.25
CA VAL A 97 -13.39 -3.66 -6.19
C VAL A 97 -14.40 -2.83 -5.40
N GLY A 98 -14.32 -1.50 -5.50
CA GLY A 98 -15.25 -0.57 -4.84
C GLY A 98 -15.03 -0.35 -3.35
N THR A 99 -13.99 -0.94 -2.77
CA THR A 99 -13.69 -0.83 -1.34
C THR A 99 -12.68 0.26 -1.02
N VAL A 100 -11.56 0.30 -1.75
CA VAL A 100 -10.43 1.18 -1.45
C VAL A 100 -10.67 2.57 -2.03
N GLY A 101 -11.00 3.54 -1.16
CA GLY A 101 -11.21 4.94 -1.54
C GLY A 101 -9.98 5.80 -1.29
N VAL A 102 -9.35 6.31 -2.35
CA VAL A 102 -8.23 7.26 -2.26
C VAL A 102 -8.65 8.66 -2.71
N ARG A 103 -7.87 9.67 -2.30
CA ARG A 103 -8.05 11.08 -2.68
C ARG A 103 -6.82 11.62 -3.39
N ALA A 104 -7.03 12.39 -4.45
CA ALA A 104 -5.95 13.07 -5.15
C ALA A 104 -5.20 14.02 -4.20
N GLY A 105 -3.87 14.03 -4.30
CA GLY A 105 -3.00 14.85 -3.45
C GLY A 105 -2.78 14.31 -2.03
N GLN A 106 -3.39 13.19 -1.65
CA GLN A 106 -3.14 12.53 -0.37
C GLN A 106 -2.16 11.36 -0.56
N TRP A 107 -1.16 11.29 0.32
CA TRP A 107 -0.21 10.18 0.35
C TRP A 107 -0.83 8.97 1.07
N TYR A 108 -0.59 7.79 0.50
CA TYR A 108 -0.97 6.49 1.06
C TYR A 108 0.22 5.55 1.02
N CYS A 109 0.23 4.56 1.92
CA CYS A 109 1.26 3.52 1.96
C CYS A 109 0.57 2.16 1.85
N LEU A 110 0.98 1.37 0.86
CA LEU A 110 0.62 -0.04 0.76
C LEU A 110 1.73 -0.88 1.36
N ARG A 111 1.37 -1.84 2.22
CA ARG A 111 2.28 -2.83 2.79
C ARG A 111 1.58 -4.17 2.82
N PHE A 112 2.28 -5.21 2.41
CA PHE A 112 1.84 -6.59 2.46
C PHE A 112 3.06 -7.49 2.49
N GLN A 113 2.85 -8.76 2.86
CA GLN A 113 3.82 -9.82 2.64
C GLN A 113 3.31 -10.74 1.53
N ALA A 114 4.20 -11.23 0.68
CA ALA A 114 3.86 -12.12 -0.41
C ALA A 114 4.90 -13.24 -0.58
N ARG A 115 4.45 -14.36 -1.13
CA ARG A 115 5.29 -15.43 -1.64
C ARG A 115 4.67 -16.02 -2.90
N GLY A 116 5.49 -16.60 -3.76
CA GLY A 116 5.10 -17.17 -5.04
C GLY A 116 5.69 -18.55 -5.29
N GLU A 117 4.91 -19.41 -5.93
CA GLU A 117 5.32 -20.73 -6.38
C GLU A 117 4.92 -20.93 -7.84
N GLY A 118 5.81 -21.48 -8.67
CA GLY A 118 5.50 -21.82 -10.05
C GLY A 118 5.32 -20.62 -11.00
N ILE A 119 5.67 -19.40 -10.56
CA ILE A 119 5.58 -18.18 -11.39
C ILE A 119 6.85 -18.08 -12.25
N ARG A 120 6.70 -18.27 -13.57
CA ARG A 120 7.83 -18.34 -14.52
C ARG A 120 8.72 -17.10 -14.51
N THR A 121 8.13 -15.92 -14.43
CA THR A 121 8.84 -14.63 -14.41
C THR A 121 9.41 -14.29 -13.04
N GLY A 122 8.95 -14.96 -11.97
CA GLY A 122 9.31 -14.66 -10.59
C GLY A 122 8.85 -13.29 -10.10
N SER A 123 7.88 -12.65 -10.76
CA SER A 123 7.38 -11.33 -10.37
C SER A 123 5.86 -11.24 -10.51
N VAL A 124 5.24 -10.41 -9.67
CA VAL A 124 3.81 -10.11 -9.65
C VAL A 124 3.62 -8.59 -9.67
N GLU A 125 2.56 -8.14 -10.33
CA GLU A 125 2.19 -6.74 -10.42
C GLU A 125 1.19 -6.35 -9.31
N VAL A 126 1.28 -5.11 -8.86
CA VAL A 126 0.31 -4.46 -7.97
C VAL A 126 -0.13 -3.15 -8.59
N ALA A 127 -1.43 -2.88 -8.55
CA ALA A 127 -1.99 -1.67 -9.12
C ALA A 127 -3.15 -1.14 -8.27
N LEU A 128 -3.35 0.18 -8.34
CA LEU A 128 -4.56 0.86 -7.93
C LEU A 128 -5.15 1.53 -9.17
N SER A 129 -6.43 1.25 -9.46
CA SER A 129 -7.09 1.76 -10.66
C SER A 129 -8.41 2.46 -10.32
N ASP A 130 -8.69 3.58 -11.00
CA ASP A 130 -10.03 4.17 -11.00
C ASP A 130 -10.94 3.29 -11.85
N MET A 131 -11.92 2.66 -11.22
CA MET A 131 -12.83 1.72 -11.87
C MET A 131 -13.81 2.38 -12.86
N ARG A 132 -13.93 3.71 -12.87
CA ARG A 132 -14.78 4.42 -13.85
C ARG A 132 -14.18 4.41 -15.25
N GLY A 133 -12.85 4.58 -15.33
CA GLY A 133 -12.09 4.63 -16.59
C GLY A 133 -11.07 3.49 -16.75
N TRP A 134 -10.87 2.67 -15.72
CA TRP A 134 -9.78 1.70 -15.61
C TRP A 134 -8.39 2.35 -15.73
N GLU A 135 -8.27 3.59 -15.25
CA GLU A 135 -7.03 4.37 -15.31
C GLU A 135 -6.19 4.15 -14.05
N ASN A 136 -4.88 4.29 -14.17
CA ASN A 136 -3.97 4.24 -13.02
C ASN A 136 -4.30 5.36 -12.01
N ALA A 137 -4.42 5.00 -10.73
CA ALA A 137 -4.77 5.91 -9.64
C ALA A 137 -3.58 6.20 -8.70
N GLY A 138 -2.34 6.15 -9.21
CA GLY A 138 -1.13 6.50 -8.48
C GLY A 138 -0.34 5.31 -7.92
N LEU A 139 -0.72 4.06 -8.25
CA LEU A 139 0.06 2.87 -7.95
C LEU A 139 0.04 1.93 -9.17
N ALA A 140 1.21 1.67 -9.73
CA ALA A 140 1.50 0.55 -10.62
C ALA A 140 2.96 0.17 -10.38
N ASP A 141 3.17 -1.04 -9.92
CA ASP A 141 4.51 -1.54 -9.60
C ASP A 141 4.57 -3.05 -9.81
N ALA A 142 5.78 -3.58 -9.90
CA ALA A 142 6.04 -5.01 -9.97
C ALA A 142 7.10 -5.37 -8.93
N PHE A 143 6.86 -6.45 -8.21
CA PHE A 143 7.78 -6.91 -7.16
C PHE A 143 8.15 -8.38 -7.41
N PRO A 144 9.37 -8.80 -7.05
CA PRO A 144 9.76 -10.20 -7.13
C PRO A 144 8.99 -11.02 -6.10
N VAL A 145 8.78 -12.29 -6.39
CA VAL A 145 8.23 -13.25 -5.44
C VAL A 145 9.07 -14.51 -5.42
N THR A 146 9.41 -14.96 -4.22
CA THR A 146 10.13 -16.21 -3.98
C THR A 146 9.25 -17.18 -3.20
N ARG A 147 9.78 -18.37 -2.88
CA ARG A 147 9.06 -19.31 -2.02
C ARG A 147 9.01 -18.87 -0.55
N GLN A 148 9.78 -17.84 -0.19
CA GLN A 148 9.81 -17.26 1.14
C GLN A 148 8.84 -16.09 1.22
N TRP A 149 8.37 -15.79 2.44
CA TRP A 149 7.59 -14.59 2.71
C TRP A 149 8.51 -13.37 2.72
N GLU A 150 8.15 -12.37 1.95
CA GLU A 150 8.83 -11.06 1.83
C GLU A 150 7.82 -9.93 1.96
#